data_AF-A0A1G6EI93-F1
#
_entry.id   AF-A0A1G6EI93-F1
#
_cell.length_a   1.000
_cell.length_b   1.000
_cell.length_c   1.000
_cell.angle_alpha   90.00
_cell.angle_beta   90.00
_cell.angle_gamma   90.00
#
_symmetry.space_group_name_H-M   'P 1'
#
loop_
_entity.id
_entity.type
_entity.pdbx_description
1 polymer ?
#
loop_
_entity_poly.entity_id
_entity_poly.type
_entity_poly.pdbx_seq_one_letter_code
_entity_poly.pdbx_strand_id
1 'polypeptide(L)'
;MLLLMGLGGCGGYMQGNLALARGDYRQAEQLFQEILVQNPEDATARRRLAMTYFYMGRDLDPSYYARSVQEFRRIGEIRDPTPEEQFHHGFALIGEGRRAEGFGLLKNFSYPRQFRTQQFVRERAAQLESDPDLTPIEIFTQMERAWKEGEQEDLRERLDERHDPWDIGG
;
A
#
# COMPACT_ATOMS: atom_id res chain seq x y z
N MET A 1 -12.32 26.21 -29.94
CA MET A 1 -11.39 25.10 -29.64
C MET A 1 -10.33 25.66 -28.70
N LEU A 2 -10.62 25.68 -27.40
CA LEU A 2 -9.73 26.27 -26.39
C LEU A 2 -8.65 25.26 -26.00
N LEU A 3 -7.40 25.63 -26.23
CA LEU A 3 -6.25 25.05 -25.54
C LEU A 3 -6.37 25.40 -24.04
N LEU A 4 -6.47 24.39 -23.18
CA LEU A 4 -6.27 24.56 -21.74
C LEU A 4 -4.84 24.14 -21.39
N MET A 5 -4.17 25.10 -20.76
CA MET A 5 -2.73 25.16 -20.52
C MET A 5 -2.29 24.09 -19.54
N GLY A 6 -1.27 23.33 -19.92
CA GLY A 6 -0.51 22.48 -19.02
C GLY A 6 0.35 23.34 -18.09
N LEU A 7 -0.04 23.44 -16.83
CA LEU A 7 0.80 23.83 -15.70
C LEU A 7 0.21 23.20 -14.42
N GLY A 8 0.43 21.89 -14.20
CA GLY A 8 -0.18 21.24 -13.02
C GLY A 8 0.40 19.90 -12.56
N GLY A 9 1.23 19.22 -13.35
CA GLY A 9 1.65 17.83 -13.09
C GLY A 9 2.18 17.59 -11.66
N CYS A 10 3.16 18.36 -11.20
CA CYS A 10 3.68 18.21 -9.82
C CYS A 10 2.80 18.85 -8.74
N GLY A 11 2.03 19.89 -9.09
CA GLY A 11 1.16 20.61 -8.15
C GLY A 11 0.02 19.73 -7.65
N GLY A 12 -0.64 19.00 -8.56
CA GLY A 12 -1.74 18.10 -8.23
C GLY A 12 -1.31 16.98 -7.28
N TYR A 13 -0.14 16.37 -7.50
CA TYR A 13 0.39 15.34 -6.61
C TYR A 13 0.65 15.84 -5.20
N MET A 14 1.31 16.98 -5.07
CA MET A 14 1.65 17.54 -3.76
C MET A 14 0.38 17.91 -2.98
N GLN A 15 -0.57 18.57 -3.64
CA GLN A 15 -1.85 18.94 -3.03
C GLN A 15 -2.66 17.71 -2.65
N GLY A 16 -2.74 16.70 -3.52
CA GLY A 16 -3.47 15.46 -3.25
C GLY A 16 -2.88 14.70 -2.08
N ASN A 17 -1.53 14.61 -2.00
CA ASN A 17 -0.85 13.98 -0.87
C ASN A 17 -1.07 14.75 0.44
N LEU A 18 -1.08 16.08 0.39
CA LEU A 18 -1.35 16.92 1.56
C LEU A 18 -2.78 16.76 2.06
N ALA A 19 -3.75 16.75 1.15
CA ALA A 19 -5.16 16.48 1.46
C ALA A 19 -5.31 15.10 2.10
N LEU A 20 -4.69 14.07 1.52
CA LEU A 20 -4.68 12.71 2.07
C LEU A 20 -4.10 12.67 3.49
N ALA A 21 -2.97 13.34 3.72
CA ALA A 21 -2.32 13.41 5.03
C ALA A 21 -3.15 14.13 6.09
N ARG A 22 -4.04 15.05 5.68
CA ARG A 22 -4.96 15.78 6.57
C ARG A 22 -6.27 15.03 6.82
N GLY A 23 -6.51 13.92 6.14
CA GLY A 23 -7.81 13.22 6.17
C GLY A 23 -8.87 13.84 5.25
N ASP A 24 -8.50 14.81 4.40
CA ASP A 24 -9.39 15.45 3.43
C ASP A 24 -9.59 14.55 2.20
N TYR A 25 -10.13 13.35 2.43
CA TYR A 25 -10.17 12.28 1.43
C TYR A 25 -10.92 12.65 0.15
N ARG A 26 -11.98 13.46 0.26
CA ARG A 26 -12.72 13.96 -0.91
C ARG A 26 -11.89 14.84 -1.82
N GLN A 27 -11.08 15.72 -1.22
CA GLN A 27 -10.19 16.58 -1.99
C GLN A 27 -9.06 15.75 -2.63
N ALA A 28 -8.50 14.79 -1.90
CA ALA A 28 -7.51 13.87 -2.43
C ALA A 28 -8.07 13.05 -3.62
N GLU A 29 -9.28 12.51 -3.49
CA GLU A 29 -10.00 11.77 -4.55
C GLU A 29 -10.09 12.62 -5.82
N GLN A 30 -10.59 13.86 -5.71
CA GLN A 30 -10.73 14.77 -6.83
C GLN A 30 -9.38 15.05 -7.51
N LEU A 31 -8.35 15.42 -6.74
CA LEU A 31 -7.05 15.78 -7.28
C LEU A 31 -6.36 14.62 -8.02
N PHE A 32 -6.46 13.39 -7.49
CA PHE A 32 -5.89 12.24 -8.17
C PHE A 32 -6.72 11.81 -9.39
N GLN A 33 -8.04 11.95 -9.36
CA GLN A 33 -8.89 11.74 -10.54
C GLN A 33 -8.57 12.72 -11.67
N GLU A 34 -8.32 14.00 -11.37
CA GLU A 34 -7.93 15.00 -12.37
C GLU A 34 -6.59 14.64 -13.05
N ILE A 35 -5.64 14.09 -12.31
CA ILE A 35 -4.39 13.56 -12.88
C ILE A 35 -4.69 12.38 -13.81
N LEU A 36 -5.56 11.46 -13.39
CA LEU A 36 -5.93 10.28 -14.20
C LEU A 36 -6.76 10.62 -15.44
N VAL A 37 -7.48 11.74 -15.46
CA VAL A 37 -8.11 12.25 -16.69
C VAL A 37 -7.05 12.66 -17.72
N GLN A 38 -5.93 13.23 -17.28
CA GLN A 38 -4.84 13.66 -18.16
C GLN A 38 -3.94 12.49 -18.56
N ASN A 39 -3.70 11.56 -17.64
CA ASN A 39 -2.91 10.36 -17.87
C ASN A 39 -3.58 9.14 -17.21
N PRO A 40 -4.44 8.41 -17.95
CA PRO A 40 -5.14 7.23 -17.42
C PRO A 40 -4.23 6.08 -16.99
N GLU A 41 -2.99 6.01 -17.47
CA GLU A 41 -2.03 4.94 -17.13
C GLU A 41 -1.05 5.36 -16.02
N ASP A 42 -1.30 6.50 -15.35
CA ASP A 42 -0.46 6.94 -14.26
C ASP A 42 -0.62 6.05 -13.02
N ALA A 43 0.23 5.02 -12.91
CA ALA A 43 0.23 4.10 -11.79
C ALA A 43 0.47 4.79 -10.43
N THR A 44 1.15 5.95 -10.40
CA THR A 44 1.37 6.70 -9.16
C THR A 44 0.08 7.36 -8.71
N ALA A 45 -0.64 8.02 -9.61
CA ALA A 45 -1.95 8.61 -9.29
C ALA A 45 -2.97 7.53 -8.91
N ARG A 46 -2.98 6.39 -9.62
CA ARG A 46 -3.83 5.24 -9.26
C ARG A 46 -3.52 4.71 -7.87
N ARG A 47 -2.24 4.55 -7.52
CA ARG A 47 -1.85 4.13 -6.17
C ARG A 47 -2.35 5.12 -5.12
N ARG A 48 -2.19 6.42 -5.36
CA ARG A 48 -2.65 7.44 -4.43
C ARG A 48 -4.17 7.42 -4.27
N LEU A 49 -4.91 7.25 -5.37
CA LEU A 49 -6.37 7.12 -5.36
C LEU A 49 -6.82 5.83 -4.64
N ALA A 50 -6.12 4.71 -4.87
CA ALA A 50 -6.37 3.44 -4.17
C ALA A 50 -6.22 3.60 -2.65
N MET A 51 -5.16 4.31 -2.22
CA MET A 51 -4.92 4.62 -0.81
C MET A 51 -5.98 5.59 -0.25
N THR A 52 -6.39 6.60 -1.01
CA THR A 52 -7.50 7.48 -0.62
C THR A 52 -8.77 6.67 -0.37
N TYR A 53 -9.14 5.78 -1.28
CA TYR A 53 -10.30 4.91 -1.08
C TYR A 53 -10.12 3.92 0.07
N PHE A 54 -8.92 3.40 0.29
CA PHE A 54 -8.65 2.53 1.45
C PHE A 54 -8.94 3.26 2.77
N TYR A 55 -8.44 4.50 2.94
CA TYR A 55 -8.70 5.27 4.15
C TYR A 55 -10.15 5.71 4.28
N MET A 56 -10.84 6.02 3.18
CA MET A 56 -12.29 6.23 3.21
C MET A 56 -13.05 4.98 3.62
N GLY A 57 -12.60 3.80 3.19
CA GLY A 57 -13.12 2.50 3.60
C GLY A 57 -13.00 2.28 5.11
N ARG A 58 -11.83 2.65 5.65
CA ARG A 58 -11.51 2.53 7.07
C ARG A 58 -12.27 3.52 7.96
N ASP A 59 -12.33 4.78 7.54
CA ASP A 59 -12.74 5.89 8.42
C ASP A 59 -14.17 6.39 8.17
N LEU A 60 -14.71 6.18 6.96
CA LEU A 60 -15.99 6.76 6.55
C LEU A 60 -17.05 5.70 6.23
N ASP A 61 -16.79 4.84 5.24
CA ASP A 61 -17.78 3.88 4.73
C ASP A 61 -17.06 2.67 4.09
N PRO A 62 -17.25 1.44 4.61
CA PRO A 62 -16.59 0.25 4.09
C PRO A 62 -16.79 -0.03 2.58
N SER A 63 -17.82 0.54 1.94
CA SER A 63 -18.03 0.40 0.50
C SER A 63 -16.89 0.96 -0.37
N TYR A 64 -16.07 1.87 0.18
CA TYR A 64 -14.89 2.38 -0.53
C TYR A 64 -13.77 1.35 -0.71
N TYR A 65 -13.76 0.25 0.06
CA TYR A 65 -12.78 -0.81 -0.14
C TYR A 65 -12.87 -1.43 -1.54
N ALA A 66 -14.07 -1.58 -2.09
CA ALA A 66 -14.26 -2.08 -3.45
C ALA A 66 -13.60 -1.17 -4.51
N ARG A 67 -13.65 0.16 -4.31
CA ARG A 67 -12.96 1.13 -5.19
C ARG A 67 -11.44 1.06 -5.03
N SER A 68 -10.95 0.88 -3.80
CA SER A 68 -9.53 0.69 -3.53
C SER A 68 -8.98 -0.56 -4.25
N VAL A 69 -9.68 -1.69 -4.13
CA VAL A 69 -9.34 -2.94 -4.83
C VAL A 69 -9.34 -2.76 -6.35
N GLN A 70 -10.31 -2.02 -6.90
CA GLN A 70 -10.35 -1.75 -8.33
C GLN A 70 -9.10 -0.98 -8.79
N GLU A 71 -8.68 0.05 -8.08
CA GLU A 71 -7.48 0.82 -8.45
C GLU A 71 -6.19 -0.01 -8.32
N PHE A 72 -6.06 -0.85 -7.30
CA PHE A 72 -4.91 -1.77 -7.21
C PHE A 72 -4.87 -2.80 -8.35
N ARG A 73 -6.03 -3.31 -8.79
CA ARG A 73 -6.11 -4.18 -9.97
C ARG A 73 -5.65 -3.47 -11.23
N ARG A 74 -6.06 -2.20 -11.43
CA ARG A 74 -5.60 -1.39 -12.57
C ARG A 74 -4.09 -1.17 -12.55
N ILE A 75 -3.47 -1.01 -11.39
CA ILE A 75 -2.00 -0.94 -11.30
C ILE A 75 -1.37 -2.23 -11.83
N GLY A 76 -1.90 -3.40 -11.43
CA GLY A 76 -1.45 -4.72 -11.89
C GLY A 76 -1.62 -4.96 -13.40
N GLU A 77 -2.54 -4.26 -14.05
CA GLU A 77 -2.70 -4.27 -15.52
C GLU A 77 -1.61 -3.44 -16.22
N ILE A 78 -1.03 -2.45 -15.54
CA ILE A 78 -0.02 -1.52 -16.08
C ILE A 78 1.39 -2.02 -15.82
N ARG A 79 1.65 -2.54 -14.61
CA ARG A 79 2.96 -3.02 -14.17
C ARG A 79 2.85 -3.94 -12.96
N ASP A 80 3.95 -4.60 -12.63
CA ASP A 80 4.07 -5.33 -11.37
C ASP A 80 3.87 -4.38 -10.18
N PRO A 81 2.98 -4.72 -9.21
CA PRO A 81 2.79 -3.94 -8.00
C PRO A 81 4.05 -3.91 -7.13
N THR A 82 4.32 -2.78 -6.47
CA THR A 82 5.35 -2.72 -5.44
C THR A 82 4.92 -3.54 -4.21
N PRO A 83 5.85 -3.92 -3.32
CA PRO A 83 5.51 -4.59 -2.08
C PRO A 83 4.46 -3.83 -1.26
N GLU A 84 4.59 -2.50 -1.13
CA GLU A 84 3.60 -1.69 -0.42
C GLU A 84 2.22 -1.74 -1.10
N GLU A 85 2.15 -1.76 -2.42
CA GLU A 85 0.89 -1.87 -3.16
C GLU A 85 0.27 -3.26 -2.99
N GLN A 86 1.07 -4.32 -3.03
CA GLN A 86 0.62 -5.67 -2.72
C GLN A 86 0.04 -5.71 -1.29
N PHE A 87 0.79 -5.19 -0.31
CA PHE A 87 0.37 -5.14 1.08
C PHE A 87 -0.98 -4.44 1.26
N HIS A 88 -1.14 -3.23 0.73
CA HIS A 88 -2.39 -2.46 0.84
C HIS A 88 -3.55 -3.05 0.04
N HIS A 89 -3.29 -3.68 -1.12
CA HIS A 89 -4.31 -4.43 -1.85
C HIS A 89 -4.85 -5.59 -1.02
N GLY A 90 -3.99 -6.29 -0.27
CA GLY A 90 -4.39 -7.33 0.68
C GLY A 90 -5.39 -6.83 1.72
N PHE A 91 -5.12 -5.67 2.33
CA PHE A 91 -6.05 -5.08 3.30
C PHE A 91 -7.33 -4.55 2.67
N ALA A 92 -7.24 -3.96 1.48
CA ALA A 92 -8.44 -3.52 0.75
C ALA A 92 -9.37 -4.71 0.47
N LEU A 93 -8.82 -5.87 0.09
CA LEU A 93 -9.59 -7.11 -0.08
C LEU A 93 -10.22 -7.60 1.23
N ILE A 94 -9.48 -7.55 2.35
CA ILE A 94 -10.01 -7.93 3.67
C ILE A 94 -11.15 -6.98 4.08
N GLY A 95 -10.96 -5.67 3.90
CA GLY A 95 -11.98 -4.65 4.20
C GLY A 95 -13.22 -4.77 3.32
N GLU A 96 -13.06 -5.15 2.05
CA GLU A 96 -14.17 -5.45 1.13
C GLU A 96 -14.97 -6.71 1.55
N GLY A 97 -14.45 -7.52 2.47
CA GLY A 97 -15.03 -8.78 2.91
C GLY A 97 -14.49 -10.01 2.14
N ARG A 98 -13.59 -9.81 1.18
CA ARG A 98 -12.89 -10.87 0.44
C ARG A 98 -11.65 -11.34 1.21
N ARG A 99 -11.90 -11.76 2.45
CA ARG A 99 -10.89 -12.09 3.47
C ARG A 99 -9.88 -13.13 3.00
N ALA A 100 -10.36 -14.25 2.44
CA ALA A 100 -9.50 -15.33 1.97
C ALA A 100 -8.55 -14.88 0.84
N GLU A 101 -9.03 -14.05 -0.08
CA GLU A 101 -8.18 -13.52 -1.16
C GLU A 101 -7.15 -12.53 -0.63
N GLY A 102 -7.54 -11.65 0.30
CA GLY A 102 -6.63 -10.71 0.94
C GLY A 102 -5.51 -11.41 1.72
N PHE A 103 -5.84 -12.43 2.53
CA PHE A 103 -4.82 -13.24 3.20
C PHE A 103 -3.99 -14.08 2.24
N GLY A 104 -4.59 -14.61 1.17
CA GLY A 104 -3.85 -15.30 0.11
C GLY A 104 -2.76 -14.42 -0.51
N LEU A 105 -3.07 -13.13 -0.73
CA LEU A 105 -2.12 -12.16 -1.27
C LEU A 105 -1.03 -11.78 -0.25
N LEU A 106 -1.38 -11.62 1.03
CA LEU A 106 -0.41 -11.31 2.11
C LEU A 106 0.50 -12.50 2.46
N LYS A 107 0.01 -13.75 2.41
CA LYS A 107 0.83 -14.95 2.60
C LYS A 107 1.81 -15.19 1.45
N ASN A 108 1.52 -14.67 0.27
CA ASN A 108 2.41 -14.67 -0.90
C ASN A 108 3.14 -13.32 -1.10
N PHE A 109 3.15 -12.48 -0.06
CA PHE A 109 3.81 -11.17 -0.09
C PHE A 109 5.27 -11.28 -0.51
N SER A 110 5.74 -10.48 -1.47
CA SER A 110 7.12 -10.56 -1.98
C SER A 110 7.86 -9.26 -1.72
N TYR A 111 8.99 -9.33 -1.02
CA TYR A 111 9.88 -8.20 -0.80
C TYR A 111 11.36 -8.64 -0.87
N PRO A 112 11.90 -8.89 -2.08
CA PRO A 112 13.14 -9.67 -2.25
C PRO A 112 14.41 -9.11 -1.61
N ARG A 113 14.46 -7.82 -1.25
CA ARG A 113 15.61 -7.20 -0.59
C ARG A 113 15.40 -6.99 0.92
N GLN A 114 14.24 -7.37 1.44
CA GLN A 114 13.78 -7.16 2.80
C GLN A 114 13.24 -8.50 3.32
N PHE A 115 14.17 -9.44 3.49
CA PHE A 115 13.86 -10.84 3.78
C PHE A 115 13.08 -11.00 5.08
N ARG A 116 13.45 -10.23 6.11
CA ARG A 116 12.78 -10.27 7.43
C ARG A 116 11.40 -9.64 7.36
N THR A 117 11.27 -8.49 6.71
CA THR A 117 9.96 -7.88 6.43
C THR A 117 9.04 -8.86 5.70
N GLN A 118 9.55 -9.51 4.64
CA GLN A 118 8.79 -10.52 3.90
C GLN A 118 8.35 -11.67 4.81
N GLN A 119 9.27 -12.23 5.59
CA GLN A 119 8.99 -13.35 6.49
C GLN A 119 7.90 -12.98 7.51
N PHE A 120 8.08 -11.86 8.21
CA PHE A 120 7.18 -11.42 9.28
C PHE A 120 5.77 -11.15 8.76
N VAL A 121 5.65 -10.51 7.60
CA VAL A 121 4.35 -10.27 6.95
C VAL A 121 3.65 -11.58 6.62
N ARG A 122 4.35 -12.54 6.00
CA ARG A 122 3.75 -13.83 5.60
C ARG A 122 3.31 -14.66 6.81
N GLU A 123 4.17 -14.76 7.82
CA GLU A 123 3.89 -15.52 9.04
C GLU A 123 2.71 -14.91 9.82
N ARG A 124 2.71 -13.58 9.97
CA ARG A 124 1.61 -12.87 10.64
C ARG A 124 0.31 -13.05 9.87
N ALA A 125 0.33 -12.96 8.53
CA ALA A 125 -0.85 -13.20 7.71
C ALA A 125 -1.42 -14.61 7.92
N ALA A 126 -0.57 -15.64 7.94
CA ALA A 126 -1.00 -17.02 8.18
C ALA A 126 -1.60 -17.22 9.58
N GLN A 127 -1.02 -16.55 10.60
CA GLN A 127 -1.57 -16.60 11.94
C GLN A 127 -2.94 -15.93 12.04
N LEU A 128 -3.08 -14.70 11.54
CA LEU A 128 -4.31 -13.91 11.66
C LEU A 128 -5.47 -14.48 10.82
N GLU A 129 -5.19 -15.19 9.73
CA GLU A 129 -6.21 -15.85 8.93
C GLU A 129 -6.99 -16.91 9.72
N SER A 130 -6.35 -17.53 10.73
CA SER A 130 -6.96 -18.57 11.57
C SER A 130 -8.03 -18.04 12.53
N ASP A 131 -8.07 -16.73 12.77
CA ASP A 131 -9.03 -16.07 13.63
C ASP A 131 -10.06 -15.32 12.76
N PRO A 132 -11.30 -15.84 12.62
CA PRO A 132 -12.32 -15.21 11.78
C PRO A 132 -12.93 -13.95 12.41
N ASP A 133 -12.79 -13.76 13.72
CA ASP A 133 -13.48 -12.71 14.46
C ASP A 133 -12.72 -11.38 14.44
N LEU A 134 -11.44 -11.40 14.03
CA LEU A 134 -10.65 -10.17 13.88
C LEU A 134 -11.26 -9.24 12.83
N THR A 135 -11.46 -7.99 13.24
CA THR A 135 -11.88 -6.90 12.37
C THR A 135 -10.76 -6.48 11.40
N PRO A 136 -11.10 -5.85 10.26
CA PRO A 136 -10.09 -5.33 9.33
C PRO A 136 -9.05 -4.39 9.98
N ILE A 137 -9.49 -3.56 10.94
CA ILE A 137 -8.60 -2.60 11.62
C ILE A 137 -7.61 -3.30 12.58
N GLU A 138 -8.04 -4.35 13.28
CA GLU A 138 -7.17 -5.15 14.15
C GLU A 138 -6.13 -5.90 13.32
N ILE A 139 -6.56 -6.49 12.19
CA ILE A 139 -5.67 -7.18 11.26
C ILE A 139 -4.62 -6.20 10.71
N PHE A 140 -5.06 -5.03 10.23
CA PHE A 140 -4.16 -4.00 9.72
C PHE A 140 -3.14 -3.57 10.76
N THR A 141 -3.57 -3.29 11.99
CA THR A 141 -2.70 -2.86 13.10
C THR A 141 -1.64 -3.91 13.42
N GLN A 142 -2.02 -5.19 13.50
CA GLN A 142 -1.08 -6.27 13.78
C GLN A 142 -0.12 -6.53 12.63
N MET A 143 -0.58 -6.38 11.39
CA MET A 143 0.27 -6.54 10.21
C MET A 143 1.25 -5.38 10.01
N GLU A 144 0.84 -4.13 10.26
CA GLU A 144 1.75 -2.97 10.25
C GLU A 144 2.87 -3.14 11.29
N ARG A 145 2.52 -3.70 12.45
CA ARG A 145 3.51 -4.03 13.47
C ARG A 145 4.50 -5.08 12.95
N ALA A 146 4.02 -6.17 12.35
CA ALA A 146 4.88 -7.20 11.77
C ALA A 146 5.80 -6.64 10.67
N TRP A 147 5.29 -5.74 9.82
CA TRP A 147 6.09 -5.04 8.82
C TRP A 147 7.23 -4.24 9.47
N LYS A 148 6.91 -3.39 10.45
CA LYS A 148 7.90 -2.54 11.15
C LYS A 148 8.95 -3.37 11.89
N GLU A 149 8.54 -4.46 12.54
CA GLU A 149 9.47 -5.38 13.21
C GLU A 149 10.43 -6.02 12.20
N GLY A 150 9.93 -6.45 11.04
CA GLY A 150 10.77 -6.96 9.96
C GLY A 150 11.73 -5.91 9.38
N GLU A 151 11.29 -4.67 9.18
CA GLU A 151 12.16 -3.58 8.70
C GLU A 151 13.29 -3.26 9.69
N GLN A 152 13.00 -3.32 10.99
CA GLN A 152 14.00 -3.13 12.04
C GLN A 152 15.04 -4.26 12.02
N GLU A 153 14.61 -5.50 11.83
CA GLU A 153 15.51 -6.65 11.76
C GLU A 153 16.36 -6.62 10.48
N ASP A 154 15.75 -6.32 9.31
CA ASP A 154 16.48 -6.13 8.05
C ASP A 154 17.50 -4.99 8.15
N LEU A 155 17.22 -3.94 8.95
CA LEU A 155 18.18 -2.87 9.21
C LEU A 155 19.32 -3.32 10.13
N ARG A 156 18.99 -4.07 11.19
CA ARG A 156 19.97 -4.59 12.14
C ARG A 156 20.99 -5.49 11.44
N GLU A 157 20.52 -6.47 10.67
CA GLU A 157 21.38 -7.41 9.94
C GLU A 157 22.32 -6.67 8.97
N ARG A 158 21.81 -5.68 8.22
CA ARG A 158 22.63 -4.83 7.34
C ARG A 158 23.66 -3.96 8.07
N LEU A 159 23.42 -3.60 9.33
CA LEU A 159 24.38 -2.85 10.14
C LEU A 159 25.47 -3.78 10.68
N ASP A 160 25.09 -4.98 11.12
CA ASP A 160 26.02 -6.00 11.62
C ASP A 160 26.98 -6.47 10.52
N GLU A 161 26.48 -6.72 9.31
CA GLU A 161 27.31 -7.07 8.14
C GLU A 161 28.33 -5.98 7.77
N ARG A 162 27.95 -4.70 7.92
CA ARG A 162 28.86 -3.57 7.67
C ARG A 162 29.88 -3.34 8.77
N HIS A 163 29.66 -3.91 9.95
CA HIS A 163 30.51 -3.74 11.12
C HIS A 163 31.33 -5.00 11.41
N ASP A 164 31.47 -5.92 10.46
CA ASP A 164 32.35 -7.08 10.62
C ASP A 164 33.81 -6.59 10.79
N PRO A 165 34.40 -6.67 12.00
CA PRO A 165 35.75 -6.18 12.25
C PRO A 165 36.83 -7.04 11.57
N TRP A 166 36.44 -8.13 10.90
CA TRP A 166 37.31 -9.01 10.12
C TRP A 166 37.24 -8.76 8.61
N ASP A 167 36.44 -7.79 8.13
CA ASP A 167 36.45 -7.34 6.73
C ASP A 167 37.65 -6.39 6.46
N ILE A 168 38.84 -6.91 6.70
CA ILE A 168 40.10 -6.36 6.19
C ILE A 168 40.27 -6.90 4.77
N GLY A 169 39.83 -6.09 3.82
CA GLY A 169 39.81 -6.39 2.38
C GLY A 169 41.06 -7.14 1.88
N GLY A 170 40.80 -8.21 1.12
CA GLY A 170 41.76 -8.88 0.25
C GLY A 170 41.86 -8.24 -1.12
#